data_AF-A0A1R1END0-F1
#
_entry.id   AF-A0A1R1END0-F1
#
_cell.length_a   1.000
_cell.length_b   1.000
_cell.length_c   1.000
_cell.angle_alpha   90.00
_cell.angle_beta   90.00
_cell.angle_gamma   90.00
#
_symmetry.space_group_name_H-M   'P 1'
#
loop_
_entity.id
_entity.type
_entity.pdbx_description
1 polymer ?
#
loop_
_entity_poly.entity_id
_entity_poly.type
_entity_poly.pdbx_seq_one_letter_code
_entity_poly.pdbx_strand_id
1 'polypeptide(L)'
;MMSERTYQEYYRDKFTKMKTPVGGYSLLLMPEQLRTFIGPKTNIPTNASADVLRANAAIQQWYGEYSLPAEPYVVQAGTNLAEYGRTHGGLDAKS
;
A
#
# COMPACT_ATOMS: atom_id res chain seq x y z
N MET A 1 -1.95 23.63 -29.36
CA MET A 1 -0.84 23.66 -28.38
C MET A 1 -1.06 24.89 -27.50
N MET A 2 -0.95 24.77 -26.17
CA MET A 2 -1.27 25.89 -25.26
C MET A 2 -0.13 26.94 -25.29
N SER A 3 -0.45 28.23 -25.15
CA SER A 3 0.57 29.30 -25.12
C SER A 3 1.32 29.34 -23.79
N GLU A 4 2.54 29.88 -23.78
CA GLU A 4 3.36 29.99 -22.55
C GLU A 4 2.63 30.76 -21.44
N ARG A 5 2.03 31.91 -21.77
CA ARG A 5 1.26 32.71 -20.81
C ARG A 5 0.08 31.93 -20.23
N THR A 6 -0.67 31.25 -21.09
CA THR A 6 -1.79 30.40 -20.67
C THR A 6 -1.32 29.27 -19.76
N TYR A 7 -0.14 28.69 -20.01
CA TYR A 7 0.46 27.68 -19.15
C TYR A 7 0.85 28.24 -17.77
N GLN A 8 1.50 29.40 -17.72
CA GLN A 8 1.88 30.03 -16.46
C GLN A 8 0.65 30.39 -15.60
N GLU A 9 -0.40 30.93 -16.22
CA GLU A 9 -1.67 31.23 -15.55
C GLU A 9 -2.34 29.95 -15.03
N TYR A 10 -2.43 28.89 -15.85
CA TYR A 10 -2.93 27.59 -15.42
C TYR A 10 -2.12 27.01 -14.25
N TYR A 11 -0.79 27.03 -14.34
CA TYR A 11 0.09 26.44 -13.34
C TYR A 11 -0.07 27.15 -11.98
N ARG A 12 -0.05 28.49 -11.98
CA ARG A 12 -0.21 29.31 -10.76
C ARG A 12 -1.60 29.21 -10.14
N ASP A 13 -2.65 29.26 -10.96
CA ASP A 13 -4.02 29.45 -10.46
C ASP A 13 -4.76 28.14 -10.25
N LYS A 14 -4.34 27.06 -10.92
CA LYS A 14 -4.94 25.73 -10.82
C LYS A 14 -3.95 24.73 -10.26
N PHE A 15 -2.83 24.50 -10.93
CA PHE A 15 -1.98 23.34 -10.65
C PHE A 15 -1.41 23.33 -9.23
N THR A 16 -0.83 24.44 -8.78
CA THR A 16 -0.26 24.56 -7.42
C THR A 16 -1.30 24.46 -6.30
N LYS A 17 -2.59 24.63 -6.61
CA LYS A 17 -3.71 24.54 -5.66
C LYS A 17 -4.42 23.19 -5.71
N MET A 18 -4.08 22.32 -6.67
CA MET A 18 -4.60 20.97 -6.69
C MET A 18 -4.02 20.19 -5.51
N LYS A 19 -4.84 19.35 -4.89
CA LYS A 19 -4.34 18.39 -3.89
C LYS A 19 -3.22 17.57 -4.51
N THR A 20 -2.10 17.46 -3.80
CA THR A 20 -1.05 16.50 -4.15
C THR A 20 -1.66 15.10 -4.09
N PRO A 21 -1.61 14.31 -5.18
CA PRO A 21 -2.04 12.92 -5.13
C PRO A 21 -1.11 12.17 -4.17
N VAL A 22 -1.63 11.90 -2.98
CA VAL A 22 -1.02 10.96 -2.05
C VAL A 22 -1.57 9.61 -2.43
N GLY A 23 -0.70 8.68 -2.78
CA GLY A 23 -1.09 7.37 -3.30
C GLY A 23 -2.12 6.67 -2.40
N GLY A 24 -2.99 5.85 -2.98
CA GLY A 24 -3.91 5.02 -2.21
C GLY A 24 -3.18 3.98 -1.35
N TYR A 25 -3.92 3.25 -0.51
CA TYR A 25 -3.38 2.22 0.39
C TYR A 25 -2.41 1.23 -0.32
N SER A 26 -2.65 0.91 -1.59
CA SER A 26 -1.78 0.04 -2.40
C SER A 26 -0.37 0.59 -2.66
N LEU A 27 -0.17 1.91 -2.63
CA LEU A 27 1.14 2.56 -2.77
C LEU A 27 1.88 2.72 -1.43
N LEU A 28 1.16 2.53 -0.31
CA LEU A 28 1.70 2.49 1.06
C LEU A 28 1.95 1.05 1.53
N LEU A 29 1.37 0.07 0.84
CA LEU A 29 1.65 -1.34 1.04
C LEU A 29 3.04 -1.66 0.52
N MET A 30 3.88 -2.18 1.41
CA MET A 30 5.19 -2.69 1.03
C MET A 30 5.01 -3.84 0.01
N PRO A 31 5.50 -3.69 -1.24
CA PRO A 31 5.37 -4.72 -2.26
C PRO A 31 6.03 -6.03 -1.81
N GLU A 32 5.57 -7.17 -2.34
CA GLU A 32 6.05 -8.51 -1.96
C GLU A 32 7.58 -8.61 -1.97
N GLN A 33 8.21 -7.94 -2.94
CA GLN A 33 9.65 -7.86 -3.15
C GLN A 33 10.41 -7.21 -1.98
N LEU A 34 9.74 -6.41 -1.16
CA LEU A 34 10.33 -5.73 0.00
C LEU A 34 10.01 -6.42 1.34
N ARG A 35 9.26 -7.54 1.32
CA ARG A 35 8.98 -8.33 2.54
C ARG A 35 10.25 -9.01 3.06
N THR A 36 10.40 -9.05 4.39
CA THR A 36 11.51 -9.80 5.00
C THR A 36 11.11 -11.26 5.18
N PHE A 37 11.90 -12.16 4.59
CA PHE A 37 11.75 -13.61 4.76
C PHE A 37 12.57 -14.11 5.95
N ILE A 38 11.85 -14.60 6.96
CA ILE A 38 12.41 -15.04 8.24
C ILE A 38 12.15 -16.53 8.49
N GLY A 39 11.79 -17.29 7.45
CA GLY A 39 11.58 -18.72 7.57
C GLY A 39 12.83 -19.47 8.06
N PRO A 40 12.66 -20.71 8.52
CA PRO A 40 13.74 -21.51 9.10
C PRO A 40 14.91 -21.63 8.13
N LYS A 41 16.12 -21.31 8.61
CA LYS A 41 17.38 -21.42 7.84
C LYS A 41 18.10 -22.74 8.09
N THR A 42 17.69 -23.45 9.14
CA THR A 42 18.30 -24.69 9.63
C THR A 42 17.20 -25.68 9.96
N ASN A 43 17.57 -26.96 10.13
CA ASN A 43 16.64 -28.05 10.43
C ASN A 43 15.50 -28.22 9.41
N ILE A 44 15.75 -27.83 8.15
CA ILE A 44 14.84 -28.10 7.04
C ILE A 44 14.96 -29.60 6.73
N PRO A 45 13.87 -30.39 6.80
CA PRO A 45 13.93 -31.82 6.54
C PRO A 45 14.43 -32.10 5.11
N THR A 46 15.43 -32.95 4.98
CA THR A 46 16.04 -33.28 3.67
C THR A 46 15.12 -34.07 2.75
N ASN A 47 14.07 -34.67 3.31
CA ASN A 47 13.01 -35.39 2.59
C ASN A 47 11.79 -34.51 2.27
N ALA A 48 11.79 -33.23 2.67
CA ALA A 48 10.70 -32.32 2.35
C ALA A 48 10.72 -31.93 0.86
N SER A 49 9.54 -31.78 0.26
CA SER A 49 9.40 -31.29 -1.12
C SER A 49 9.71 -29.80 -1.26
N ALA A 50 9.89 -29.08 -0.15
CA ALA A 50 10.20 -27.66 -0.13
C ALA A 50 11.72 -27.46 -0.06
N ASP A 51 12.27 -26.76 -1.04
CA ASP A 51 13.67 -26.32 -1.04
C ASP A 51 13.93 -25.22 0.00
N VAL A 52 15.21 -24.88 0.20
CA VAL A 52 15.66 -23.88 1.17
C VAL A 52 15.05 -22.50 0.92
N LEU A 53 14.86 -22.11 -0.35
CA LEU A 53 14.29 -20.80 -0.70
C LEU A 53 12.81 -20.75 -0.33
N ARG A 54 12.07 -21.84 -0.59
CA ARG A 54 10.66 -21.97 -0.26
C ARG A 54 10.43 -22.05 1.26
N ALA A 55 11.26 -22.79 1.98
CA ALA A 55 11.24 -22.84 3.44
C ALA A 55 11.52 -21.46 4.05
N ASN A 56 12.47 -20.72 3.49
CA ASN A 56 12.80 -19.36 3.90
C ASN A 56 11.62 -18.38 3.67
N ALA A 57 10.95 -18.46 2.51
CA ALA A 57 9.81 -17.61 2.17
C ALA A 57 8.50 -18.00 2.88
N ALA A 58 8.47 -19.14 3.58
CA ALA A 58 7.28 -19.65 4.25
C ALA A 58 6.82 -18.77 5.44
N ILE A 59 7.73 -17.99 6.03
CA ILE A 59 7.40 -17.02 7.07
C ILE A 59 7.81 -15.62 6.60
N GLN A 60 6.83 -14.73 6.54
CA GLN A 60 7.00 -13.35 6.13
C GLN A 60 6.69 -12.46 7.33
N GLN A 61 7.66 -11.63 7.73
CA GLN A 61 7.43 -10.66 8.80
C GLN A 61 7.19 -9.27 8.20
N TRP A 62 6.14 -8.62 8.69
CA TRP A 62 5.79 -7.25 8.36
C TRP A 62 6.22 -6.34 9.51
N TYR A 63 7.33 -5.63 9.33
CA TYR A 63 7.67 -4.48 10.15
C TYR A 63 6.93 -3.27 9.55
N GLY A 64 5.62 -3.18 9.78
CA GLY A 64 4.78 -2.16 9.14
C GLY A 64 5.36 -0.74 9.24
N GLU A 65 5.29 0.03 8.16
CA GLU A 65 5.63 1.45 8.18
C GLU A 65 4.60 2.23 9.01
N TYR A 66 5.09 3.09 9.90
CA TYR A 66 4.33 4.08 10.67
C TYR A 66 4.01 5.33 9.84
N SER A 67 3.45 5.16 8.65
CA SER A 67 2.89 6.28 7.90
C SER A 67 1.40 6.06 7.78
N LEU A 68 0.62 6.72 8.65
CA LEU A 68 -0.78 6.96 8.32
C LEU A 68 -0.80 7.65 6.95
N PRO A 69 -1.65 7.20 6.01
CA PRO A 69 -1.85 7.93 4.76
C PRO A 69 -2.04 9.40 5.07
N ALA A 70 -1.53 10.30 4.23
CA ALA A 70 -1.71 11.74 4.43
C ALA A 70 -3.20 12.15 4.49
N GLU A 71 -4.11 11.28 4.02
CA GLU A 71 -5.54 11.44 4.14
C GLU A 71 -6.21 10.11 4.54
N PRO A 72 -6.27 9.78 5.84
CA PRO A 72 -6.93 8.56 6.30
C PRO A 72 -8.45 8.73 6.28
N TYR A 73 -9.18 7.69 5.86
CA TYR A 73 -10.63 7.62 6.02
C TYR A 73 -10.97 7.18 7.45
N VAL A 74 -11.94 7.85 8.06
CA VAL A 74 -12.42 7.56 9.42
C VAL A 74 -13.78 6.90 9.32
N VAL A 75 -13.98 5.79 10.02
CA VAL A 75 -15.24 5.05 10.04
C VAL A 75 -15.79 4.98 11.47
N GLN A 76 -17.07 4.61 11.60
CA GLN A 76 -17.67 4.38 12.92
C GLN A 76 -16.96 3.24 13.65
N ALA A 77 -16.81 3.37 14.97
CA ALA A 77 -16.20 2.34 15.80
C ALA A 77 -16.96 1.00 15.65
N GLY A 78 -16.22 -0.10 15.51
CA GLY A 78 -16.80 -1.44 15.30
C GLY A 78 -17.07 -1.80 13.83
N THR A 79 -16.77 -0.90 12.88
CA THR A 79 -16.87 -1.21 11.44
C THR A 79 -15.90 -2.33 11.06
N ASN A 80 -16.42 -3.39 10.42
CA ASN A 80 -15.60 -4.48 9.89
C ASN A 80 -14.98 -4.08 8.54
N LEU A 81 -13.77 -3.52 8.61
CA LEU A 81 -13.04 -3.03 7.43
C LEU A 81 -12.72 -4.14 6.41
N ALA A 82 -12.45 -5.36 6.88
CA ALA A 82 -12.12 -6.47 5.99
C ALA A 82 -13.31 -6.85 5.11
N GLU A 83 -14.50 -6.96 5.73
CA GLU A 83 -15.72 -7.30 5.01
C GLU A 83 -16.19 -6.17 4.10
N TYR A 84 -16.07 -4.91 4.55
CA TYR A 84 -16.38 -3.74 3.74
C TYR A 84 -15.48 -3.68 2.50
N GLY A 85 -14.17 -3.84 2.68
CA GLY A 85 -13.21 -3.86 1.57
C GLY A 85 -13.51 -4.96 0.55
N ARG A 86 -13.86 -6.17 1.03
CA ARG A 86 -14.22 -7.31 0.17
C ARG A 86 -15.47 -7.06 -0.68
N THR A 87 -16.44 -6.32 -0.15
CA THR A 87 -17.77 -6.14 -0.78
C THR A 87 -17.92 -4.83 -1.54
N HIS A 88 -17.14 -3.80 -1.20
CA HIS A 88 -17.26 -2.44 -1.75
C HIS A 88 -16.00 -1.93 -2.45
N GLY A 89 -14.93 -2.73 -2.50
CA GLY A 89 -13.68 -2.35 -3.19
C GLY A 89 -12.78 -1.40 -2.40
N GLY A 90 -13.00 -1.27 -1.09
CA GLY A 90 -12.23 -0.42 -0.19
C GLY A 90 -12.99 0.83 0.25
N LEU A 91 -12.34 1.67 1.06
CA LEU A 91 -12.88 2.97 1.48
C LEU A 91 -12.54 4.04 0.43
N ASP A 92 -13.51 4.89 0.16
CA ASP A 92 -13.40 6.08 -0.67
C ASP A 92 -14.00 7.31 0.04
N ALA A 93 -13.96 8.47 -0.63
CA ALA A 93 -14.48 9.72 -0.08
C ALA A 93 -16.02 9.74 0.13
N LYS A 94 -16.73 8.69 -0.27
CA LYS A 94 -18.19 8.54 -0.14
C LYS A 94 -18.59 7.39 0.78
N SER A 95 -17.61 6.63 1.29
CA SER A 95 -17.79 5.42 2.11
C SER A 95 -18.22 5.74 3.53
#